data_AF-A0A6G3LP15-F1
#
_entry.id   AF-A0A6G3LP15-F1
#
_cell.length_a   1.000
_cell.length_b   1.000
_cell.length_c   1.000
_cell.angle_alpha   90.00
_cell.angle_beta   90.00
_cell.angle_gamma   90.00
#
_symmetry.space_group_name_H-M   'P 1'
#
loop_
_entity.id
_entity.type
_entity.pdbx_description
1 polymer ?
#
loop_
_entity_poly.entity_id
_entity_poly.type
_entity_poly.pdbx_seq_one_letter_code
_entity_poly.pdbx_strand_id
1 'polypeptide(L)' 'MIGFLSDFGTRDYYVAAVKAVIYGMCPDAEVVDISHEVTPWSIQEACYVLSC' A
#
# COMPACT_ATOMS: atom_id res chain seq x y z
N MET A 1 9.89 -2.39 9.40
CA MET A 1 8.92 -1.60 8.62
C MET A 1 8.43 -2.40 7.41
N ILE A 2 7.21 -2.10 6.97
CA ILE A 2 6.56 -2.67 5.79
C ILE A 2 6.21 -1.49 4.87
N GLY A 3 6.84 -1.42 3.70
CA GLY A 3 6.45 -0.47 2.66
C GLY A 3 5.21 -0.99 1.92
N PHE A 4 4.16 -0.18 1.85
CA PHE A 4 2.90 -0.57 1.19
C PHE A 4 2.65 0.29 -0.05
N LEU A 5 2.63 -0.36 -1.21
CA LEU A 5 2.38 0.24 -2.52
C LEU A 5 1.20 -0.48 -3.18
N SER A 6 0.24 0.26 -3.71
CA SER A 6 -0.85 -0.33 -4.51
C SER A 6 -1.46 0.68 -5.50
N ASP A 7 -2.38 0.19 -6.32
CA ASP A 7 -3.22 0.94 -7.26
C ASP A 7 -4.68 1.02 -6.77
N PHE A 8 -4.91 0.86 -5.46
CA PHE A 8 -6.26 0.79 -4.88
C PHE A 8 -7.00 2.12 -4.87
N GLY A 9 -6.26 3.23 -4.94
CA GLY A 9 -6.73 4.56 -4.61
C GLY A 9 -7.00 4.72 -3.10
N THR A 10 -7.16 5.97 -2.66
CA THR A 10 -7.53 6.30 -1.27
C THR A 10 -9.01 6.63 -1.09
N ARG A 11 -9.82 6.52 -2.14
CA ARG A 11 -11.25 6.86 -2.08
C ARG A 11 -12.06 5.81 -1.31
N ASP A 12 -11.72 4.55 -1.51
CA ASP A 12 -12.42 3.39 -0.94
C ASP A 12 -11.59 2.76 0.21
N TYR A 13 -12.15 1.78 0.92
CA TYR A 13 -11.61 1.30 2.20
C TYR A 13 -10.43 0.30 2.11
N TYR A 14 -9.97 -0.04 0.91
CA TYR A 14 -9.07 -1.17 0.68
C TYR A 14 -7.74 -1.04 1.44
N VAL A 15 -7.13 0.15 1.42
CA VAL A 15 -5.87 0.42 2.13
C VAL A 15 -6.05 0.22 3.64
N ALA A 16 -7.15 0.72 4.20
CA ALA A 16 -7.45 0.59 5.63
C ALA A 16 -7.70 -0.87 6.02
N ALA A 17 -8.39 -1.66 5.18
CA ALA A 17 -8.64 -3.08 5.43
C ALA A 17 -7.33 -3.89 5.47
N VAL A 18 -6.41 -3.66 4.53
CA VAL A 18 -5.10 -4.34 4.54
C VAL A 18 -4.31 -3.97 5.80
N LYS A 19 -4.26 -2.67 6.15
CA LYS A 19 -3.60 -2.23 7.38
C LYS A 19 -4.22 -2.83 8.63
N ALA A 20 -5.54 -2.91 8.73
CA ALA A 20 -6.23 -3.50 9.86
C ALA A 20 -5.85 -4.99 10.06
N VAL A 21 -5.71 -5.75 8.96
CA VAL A 21 -5.25 -7.14 9.03
C VAL A 21 -3.80 -7.21 9.50
N ILE A 22 -2.91 -6.35 8.97
CA ILE A 22 -1.50 -6.29 9.40
C ILE A 22 -1.40 -6.00 10.89
N TYR A 23 -2.03 -4.92 11.36
CA TYR A 23 -1.99 -4.52 12.78
C TYR A 23 -2.71 -5.51 13.69
N GLY A 24 -3.69 -6.27 13.19
CA GLY A 24 -4.32 -7.35 13.93
C GLY A 24 -3.40 -8.54 14.17
N MET A 25 -2.45 -8.81 13.28
CA MET A 25 -1.47 -9.90 13.41
C MET A 25 -0.17 -9.46 14.09
N CYS A 26 0.29 -8.24 13.81
CA CYS A 26 1.50 -7.66 14.35
C CYS A 26 1.21 -6.19 14.74
N PRO A 27 0.74 -5.94 15.97
CA PRO A 27 0.36 -4.60 16.41
C PRO A 27 1.50 -3.57 16.37
N ASP A 28 2.74 -4.03 16.53
CA ASP A 28 3.94 -3.19 16.53
C ASP A 28 4.55 -2.99 15.12
N ALA A 29 3.90 -3.51 14.07
CA ALA A 29 4.39 -3.36 12.71
C ALA A 29 4.37 -1.89 12.26
N GLU A 30 5.51 -1.35 11.87
CA GLU A 30 5.55 -0.02 11.25
C GLU A 30 5.19 -0.13 9.75
N VAL A 31 3.98 0.29 9.36
CA VAL A 31 3.54 0.31 7.96
C VAL A 31 3.66 1.72 7.38
N VAL A 32 4.45 1.87 6.32
CA VAL A 32 4.68 3.13 5.60
C VAL A 32 4.06 3.02 4.21
N ASP A 33 3.15 3.93 3.88
CA ASP A 33 2.58 3.97 2.53
C ASP A 33 3.58 4.63 1.58
N ILE A 34 3.91 3.93 0.51
CA ILE A 34 4.72 4.46 -0.59
C ILE A 34 3.81 5.28 -1.51
N SER A 35 2.75 4.64 -2.02
CA SER A 35 1.66 5.27 -2.77
C SER A 35 0.50 4.29 -2.89
N HIS A 36 -0.72 4.81 -2.95
CA HIS A 36 -1.91 4.03 -3.33
C HIS A 36 -2.57 4.56 -4.60
N GLU A 37 -1.95 5.56 -5.23
CA GLU A 37 -2.47 6.30 -6.39
C GLU A 37 -1.75 5.91 -7.68
N VAL A 38 -1.13 4.73 -7.73
CA VAL A 38 -0.61 4.17 -8.98
C VAL A 38 -1.76 4.00 -9.96
N THR A 39 -1.56 4.33 -11.24
CA THR A 39 -2.59 4.11 -12.25
C THR A 39 -3.09 2.66 -12.20
N PRO A 40 -4.41 2.42 -12.17
CA PRO A 40 -4.95 1.06 -12.11
C PRO A 40 -4.31 0.13 -13.12
N TRP A 41 -3.82 -1.01 -12.64
CA TRP A 41 -3.18 -2.09 -13.42
C TRP A 41 -1.83 -1.73 -14.06
N SER A 42 -1.26 -0.54 -13.79
CA SER A 42 0.02 -0.11 -14.33
C SER A 42 1.20 -0.70 -13.56
N ILE A 43 1.61 -1.91 -13.95
CA ILE A 43 2.77 -2.60 -13.36
C ILE A 43 4.06 -1.79 -13.59
N GLN A 44 4.20 -1.15 -14.75
CA GLN A 44 5.40 -0.36 -15.07
C GLN A 44 5.55 0.86 -14.16
N GLU A 45 4.45 1.58 -13.90
CA GLU A 45 4.46 2.70 -12.97
C GLU A 45 4.72 2.22 -11.54
N ALA A 46 4.08 1.14 -11.11
CA ALA A 46 4.36 0.54 -9.80
C ALA A 46 5.85 0.17 -9.64
N CYS A 47 6.47 -0.43 -10.66
CA CYS A 47 7.90 -0.75 -10.64
C CYS A 47 8.77 0.51 -10.52
N TYR A 48 8.45 1.56 -11.26
CA TYR A 48 9.17 2.84 -11.16
C TYR A 48 9.03 3.45 -9.76
N VAL A 49 7.81 3.52 -9.22
CA VAL A 49 7.54 4.03 -7.87
C VAL A 49 8.21 3.18 -6.79
N LEU A 50 8.31 1.86 -6.97
CA LEU A 50 9.00 0.98 -6.02
C LEU A 50 10.52 1.12 -6.08
N SER A 51 11.08 1.53 -7.22
CA SER A 51 12.53 1.64 -7.42
C SER A 51 13.18 2.89 -6.79
N CYS A 52 12.38 3.74 -6.14
CA CYS A 52 12.83 4.97 -5.48
C CYS A 52 13.71 4.71 -4.25
#